data_AF-A0A1V2YBS7-F1
#
_entry.id   AF-A0A1V2YBS7-F1
#
_cell.length_a   1.000
_cell.length_b   1.000
_cell.length_c   1.000
_cell.angle_alpha   90.00
_cell.angle_beta   90.00
_cell.angle_gamma   90.00
#
_symmetry.space_group_name_H-M   'P 1'
#
loop_
_entity.id
_entity.type
_entity.pdbx_description
1 polymer ?
#
loop_
_entity_poly.entity_id
_entity_poly.type
_entity_poly.pdbx_seq_one_letter_code
_entity_poly.pdbx_strand_id
1 'polypeptide(L)'
;MEMDILIRRYYKVVITISAIFFVIIIFLYLYNFSDIMLINKPKDLVAKERIAMTAATETAHSYSMKYFDDFLAIPYTDNNHIVYILSDNMDLSYLATNIASYGYLTILVDISEIEDFTDFFKTHVKTLSTAFSSTDTIYQDFLLDKGDISKVSIIGIGDSGRCAYELSLSPLDSSLVNVVSTLVVAPNLQNISSKVPSTPVGIVLSQYDGVVKSLNGQSIFDNHMLKNSDIIHPISCIYLMGSNHSYFDASYAADDAFNIDSVVDPPNGVEIERLSDESQQDFLSKYAVDFLNYYHHGQIETNIGLDIEDISPSSLYGYDVLSSLIIPDSLAIVTPTDYFSTKYNNLGGEIYMSNASISYMVENYMAPYDTAIGFLHPGIFNDISLLNISWRVDSGLFVTEIPKSYADFTEYKALSMWISANPYNVAQNETQPFIVTLKDSSGKVEHILLDEDILALKVPTGVLVTNSYQIQWSTFTPLSNIRIPLDLFTKVNLENIESISFNFNQTDQGSIILGDIRLL
;
A
#
# COMPACT_ATOMS: atom_id res chain seq x y z
N MET A 1 35.29 -23.24 -65.66
CA MET A 1 34.63 -24.31 -64.88
C MET A 1 34.86 -24.12 -63.37
N GLU A 2 36.09 -23.98 -62.88
CA GLU A 2 36.33 -23.72 -61.44
C GLU A 2 35.73 -22.40 -60.94
N MET A 3 35.80 -21.32 -61.73
CA MET A 3 35.25 -20.01 -61.34
C MET A 3 33.72 -20.03 -61.19
N ASP A 4 32.99 -20.74 -62.06
CA ASP A 4 31.54 -20.91 -61.94
C ASP A 4 31.14 -21.72 -60.70
N ILE A 5 31.93 -22.72 -60.33
CA ILE A 5 31.70 -23.53 -59.13
C ILE A 5 31.89 -22.66 -57.88
N LEU A 6 32.92 -21.79 -57.87
CA LEU A 6 33.19 -20.87 -56.79
C LEU A 6 32.06 -19.83 -56.65
N ILE A 7 31.62 -19.20 -57.75
CA ILE A 7 30.53 -18.22 -57.76
C ILE A 7 29.22 -18.86 -57.26
N ARG A 8 28.87 -20.07 -57.69
CA ARG A 8 27.69 -20.79 -57.20
C ARG A 8 27.77 -21.12 -55.71
N ARG A 9 28.97 -21.42 -55.18
CA ARG A 9 29.17 -21.64 -53.74
C ARG A 9 29.00 -20.34 -52.94
N TYR A 10 29.63 -19.25 -53.38
CA TYR A 10 29.46 -17.93 -52.74
C TYR A 10 28.00 -17.45 -52.79
N TYR A 11 27.32 -17.62 -53.93
CA TYR A 11 25.91 -17.26 -54.08
C TYR A 11 25.00 -18.02 -53.11
N LYS A 12 25.23 -19.33 -52.92
CA LYS A 12 24.51 -20.13 -51.92
C LYS A 12 24.77 -19.62 -50.50
N VAL A 13 26.02 -19.33 -50.15
CA VAL A 13 26.37 -18.80 -48.82
C VAL A 13 25.69 -17.45 -48.56
N VAL A 14 25.71 -16.53 -49.53
CA VAL A 14 25.04 -15.23 -49.41
C VAL A 14 23.54 -15.40 -49.22
N ILE A 15 22.88 -16.24 -50.03
CA ILE A 15 21.44 -16.53 -49.86
C ILE A 15 21.16 -17.11 -48.47
N THR A 16 21.96 -18.06 -48.00
CA THR A 16 21.77 -18.65 -46.67
C THR A 16 21.92 -17.59 -45.57
N ILE A 17 22.94 -16.73 -45.64
CA ILE A 17 23.12 -15.63 -44.68
C ILE A 17 21.94 -14.66 -44.74
N SER A 18 21.49 -14.27 -45.94
CA SER A 18 20.32 -13.39 -46.10
C SER A 18 19.04 -14.01 -45.56
N ALA A 19 18.83 -15.32 -45.76
CA ALA A 19 17.68 -16.03 -45.22
C ALA A 19 17.72 -16.10 -43.69
N ILE A 20 18.89 -16.39 -43.10
CA ILE A 20 19.08 -16.38 -41.65
C ILE A 20 18.80 -14.97 -41.10
N PHE A 21 19.34 -13.93 -41.73
CA PHE A 21 19.11 -12.54 -41.31
C PHE A 21 17.64 -12.14 -41.41
N PHE A 22 16.95 -12.56 -42.47
CA PHE A 22 15.51 -12.33 -42.63
C PHE A 22 14.69 -13.03 -41.54
N VAL A 23 15.02 -14.28 -41.20
CA VAL A 23 14.39 -15.01 -40.09
C VAL A 23 14.64 -14.30 -38.77
N ILE A 24 15.87 -13.85 -38.50
CA ILE A 24 16.22 -13.09 -37.29
C ILE A 24 15.40 -11.78 -37.22
N ILE A 25 15.28 -11.05 -38.33
CA ILE A 25 14.45 -9.83 -38.38
C ILE A 25 12.99 -10.14 -38.06
N ILE A 26 12.41 -11.21 -38.62
CA ILE A 26 11.04 -11.61 -38.31
C ILE A 26 10.89 -11.94 -36.83
N PHE A 27 11.82 -12.71 -36.24
CA PHE A 27 11.77 -13.02 -34.81
C PHE A 27 11.92 -11.77 -33.95
N LEU A 28 12.82 -10.85 -34.28
CA LEU A 28 12.98 -9.57 -33.58
C LEU A 28 11.73 -8.68 -33.72
N TYR A 29 11.08 -8.69 -34.88
CA TYR A 29 9.82 -8.00 -35.10
C TYR A 29 8.73 -8.61 -34.21
N LEU A 30 8.52 -9.92 -34.28
CA LEU A 30 7.50 -10.58 -33.45
C LEU A 30 7.78 -10.42 -31.95
N TYR A 31 9.05 -10.44 -31.52
CA TYR A 31 9.43 -10.25 -30.12
C TYR A 31 9.12 -8.85 -29.55
N ASN A 32 9.06 -7.82 -30.41
CA ASN A 32 8.80 -6.44 -29.98
C ASN A 32 7.36 -5.97 -30.24
N PHE A 33 6.67 -6.55 -31.24
CA PHE A 33 5.40 -6.05 -31.76
C PHE A 33 4.24 -7.05 -31.63
N SER A 34 4.48 -8.28 -31.15
CA SER A 34 3.44 -9.29 -31.06
C SER A 34 2.82 -9.35 -29.68
N ASP A 35 1.49 -9.34 -29.63
CA ASP A 35 0.69 -9.70 -28.44
C ASP A 35 0.68 -11.22 -28.16
N ILE A 36 1.34 -12.02 -29.00
CA ILE A 36 1.43 -13.47 -28.80
C ILE A 36 2.46 -13.74 -27.70
N MET A 37 1.98 -14.01 -26.50
CA MET A 37 2.77 -14.26 -25.28
C MET A 37 3.82 -15.38 -25.42
N LEU A 38 3.61 -16.35 -26.33
CA LEU A 38 4.62 -17.38 -26.60
C LEU A 38 5.90 -16.79 -27.23
N ILE A 39 5.77 -15.70 -27.99
CA ILE A 39 6.85 -15.05 -28.72
C ILE A 39 7.38 -13.84 -27.94
N ASN A 40 6.48 -13.02 -27.40
CA ASN A 40 6.81 -11.94 -26.47
C ASN A 40 6.41 -12.35 -25.05
N LYS A 41 7.30 -13.07 -24.37
CA LYS A 41 6.97 -13.61 -23.04
C LYS A 41 6.76 -12.51 -22.01
N PRO A 42 5.73 -12.64 -21.14
CA PRO A 42 5.61 -11.82 -19.95
C PRO A 42 6.85 -11.91 -19.07
N LYS A 43 7.21 -10.79 -18.44
CA LYS A 43 8.15 -10.77 -17.32
C LYS A 43 7.38 -10.99 -16.03
N ASP A 44 7.96 -11.73 -15.10
CA ASP A 44 7.39 -11.88 -13.77
C ASP A 44 7.59 -10.58 -12.97
N LEU A 45 6.59 -10.19 -12.17
CA LEU A 45 6.67 -9.05 -11.28
C LEU A 45 7.44 -9.41 -10.01
N VAL A 46 8.76 -9.46 -10.09
CA VAL A 46 9.62 -9.86 -8.97
C VAL A 46 10.23 -8.64 -8.30
N ALA A 47 10.03 -8.51 -6.98
CA ALA A 47 10.69 -7.48 -6.18
C ALA A 47 12.22 -7.58 -6.32
N LYS A 48 12.89 -6.45 -6.54
CA LYS A 48 14.35 -6.39 -6.43
C LYS A 48 14.70 -6.76 -4.99
N GLU A 49 15.52 -7.80 -4.79
CA GLU A 49 16.05 -8.11 -3.46
C GLU A 49 16.79 -6.88 -2.94
N ARG A 50 16.24 -6.24 -1.91
CA ARG A 50 17.01 -5.32 -1.10
C ARG A 50 17.58 -6.11 0.07
N ILE A 51 18.90 -6.20 0.15
CA ILE A 51 19.56 -6.81 1.31
C ILE A 51 19.27 -5.89 2.49
N ALA A 52 18.62 -6.39 3.54
CA ALA A 52 18.44 -5.65 4.77
C ALA A 52 19.77 -5.60 5.54
N MET A 53 20.54 -4.53 5.39
CA MET A 53 21.24 -3.97 6.53
C MET A 53 20.32 -2.90 7.08
N THR A 54 19.73 -3.16 8.25
CA THR A 54 19.09 -2.08 8.99
C THR A 54 20.12 -0.98 9.12
N ALA A 55 19.84 0.19 8.56
CA ALA A 55 20.46 1.44 8.97
C ALA A 55 19.95 1.77 10.39
N ALA A 56 20.08 0.84 11.33
CA ALA A 56 20.39 1.21 12.68
C ALA A 56 21.63 2.07 12.54
N THR A 57 21.54 3.34 12.89
CA THR A 57 22.75 4.08 13.17
C THR A 57 23.55 3.18 14.13
N GLU A 58 24.73 2.69 13.71
CA GLU A 58 25.60 1.80 14.51
C GLU A 58 26.03 2.45 15.86
N THR A 59 25.45 3.60 16.19
CA THR A 59 25.88 4.53 17.23
C THR A 59 24.96 4.55 18.46
N ALA A 60 23.78 3.91 18.46
CA ALA A 60 22.84 4.03 19.59
C ALA A 60 22.23 2.71 20.10
N HIS A 61 23.03 1.65 20.29
CA HIS A 61 22.56 0.43 21.00
C HIS A 61 22.24 0.63 22.49
N SER A 62 22.32 1.86 22.99
CA SER A 62 22.20 2.15 24.40
C SER A 62 21.31 3.39 24.61
N TYR A 63 20.38 3.25 25.55
CA TYR A 63 19.47 4.30 25.99
C TYR A 63 19.23 4.15 27.50
N SER A 64 18.64 5.16 28.11
CA SER A 64 18.17 5.12 29.50
C SER A 64 16.68 5.39 29.56
N MET A 65 16.01 4.82 30.56
CA MET A 65 14.57 5.01 30.76
C MET A 65 14.31 5.91 31.96
N LYS A 66 13.37 6.83 31.82
CA LYS A 66 12.91 7.72 32.89
C LYS A 66 11.39 7.78 32.92
N TYR A 67 10.83 7.77 34.11
CA TYR A 67 9.41 7.97 34.35
C TYR A 67 9.23 9.32 35.02
N PHE A 68 8.44 10.17 34.38
CA PHE A 68 7.92 11.41 34.94
C PHE A 68 6.39 11.29 34.91
N ASP A 69 5.69 12.33 34.43
CA ASP A 69 4.29 12.19 34.02
C ASP A 69 4.18 11.38 32.70
N ASP A 70 5.27 11.28 31.94
CA ASP A 70 5.42 10.47 30.73
C ASP A 70 6.51 9.40 30.90
N PHE A 71 6.54 8.41 30.00
CA PHE A 71 7.67 7.50 29.87
C PHE A 71 8.64 7.97 28.78
N LEU A 72 9.91 8.18 29.15
CA LEU A 72 10.96 8.63 28.24
C LEU A 72 12.01 7.53 28.05
N ALA A 73 12.29 7.20 26.79
CA ALA A 73 13.45 6.41 26.40
C ALA A 73 14.47 7.34 25.72
N ILE A 74 15.56 7.61 26.43
CA ILE A 74 16.54 8.66 26.11
C ILE A 74 17.82 8.01 25.57
N PRO A 75 18.14 8.15 24.28
CA PRO A 75 19.39 7.66 23.73
C PRO A 75 20.60 8.43 24.30
N TYR A 76 21.77 7.79 24.36
CA TYR A 76 22.97 8.46 24.89
C TYR A 76 23.54 9.55 23.98
N THR A 77 23.20 9.53 22.69
CA THR A 77 23.55 10.57 21.71
C THR A 77 22.82 11.88 21.99
N ASP A 78 23.26 12.95 21.35
CA ASP A 78 22.70 14.30 21.48
C ASP A 78 21.99 14.71 20.18
N ASN A 79 21.08 15.68 20.25
CA ASN A 79 20.30 16.24 19.14
C ASN A 79 19.53 15.20 18.33
N ASN A 80 18.90 14.26 19.02
CA ASN A 80 18.17 13.16 18.41
C ASN A 80 16.83 13.65 17.83
N HIS A 81 16.37 12.99 16.77
CA HIS A 81 15.01 13.16 16.29
C HIS A 81 14.05 12.66 17.36
N ILE A 82 12.86 13.26 17.45
CA ILE A 82 11.92 13.00 18.52
C ILE A 82 10.74 12.18 17.99
N VAL A 83 10.35 11.15 18.73
CA VAL A 83 9.16 10.36 18.43
C VAL A 83 8.20 10.44 19.62
N TYR A 84 7.02 10.98 19.37
CA TYR A 84 5.91 10.86 20.30
C TYR A 84 5.16 9.56 20.00
N ILE A 85 4.97 8.74 21.01
CA ILE A 85 4.04 7.61 20.97
C ILE A 85 2.87 8.00 21.88
N LEU A 86 1.71 8.15 21.29
CA LEU A 86 0.47 8.41 22.01
C LEU A 86 -0.19 7.06 22.29
N SER A 87 -0.66 6.89 23.52
CA SER A 87 -1.43 5.72 23.96
C SER A 87 -2.70 6.17 24.66
N ASP A 88 -3.69 5.30 24.72
CA ASP A 88 -4.86 5.43 25.61
C ASP A 88 -4.90 4.20 26.52
N ASN A 89 -4.34 4.32 27.71
CA ASN A 89 -4.24 3.22 28.69
C ASN A 89 -3.53 1.93 28.17
N MET A 90 -2.59 2.04 27.23
CA MET A 90 -1.83 0.91 26.67
C MET A 90 -0.37 0.89 27.16
N ASP A 91 0.22 -0.29 27.34
CA ASP A 91 1.66 -0.46 27.54
C ASP A 91 2.37 -0.59 26.18
N LEU A 92 2.96 0.52 25.74
CA LEU A 92 3.77 0.61 24.52
C LEU A 92 5.26 0.79 24.82
N SER A 93 5.71 0.40 26.02
CA SER A 93 7.11 0.54 26.43
C SER A 93 8.07 -0.27 25.54
N TYR A 94 7.64 -1.43 25.03
CA TYR A 94 8.42 -2.23 24.06
C TYR A 94 8.73 -1.44 22.78
N LEU A 95 7.73 -0.73 22.24
CA LEU A 95 7.87 0.07 21.03
C LEU A 95 8.76 1.29 21.28
N ALA A 96 8.52 1.97 22.41
CA ALA A 96 9.29 3.15 22.80
C ALA A 96 10.79 2.85 22.97
N THR A 97 11.09 1.74 23.63
CA THR A 97 12.47 1.28 23.85
C THR A 97 13.13 0.76 22.59
N ASN A 98 12.39 0.03 21.74
CA ASN A 98 12.90 -0.38 20.43
C ASN A 98 13.29 0.84 19.60
N ILE A 99 12.40 1.81 19.41
CA ILE A 99 12.68 3.03 18.63
C ILE A 99 13.86 3.83 19.22
N ALA A 100 13.98 3.92 20.54
CA ALA A 100 15.12 4.60 21.17
C ALA A 100 16.46 3.90 20.91
N SER A 101 16.47 2.57 20.75
CA SER A 101 17.67 1.79 20.37
C SER A 101 18.15 2.05 18.94
N TYR A 102 17.38 2.79 18.14
CA TYR A 102 17.76 3.28 16.81
C TYR A 102 18.19 4.75 16.81
N GLY A 103 18.31 5.37 17.99
CA GLY A 103 18.83 6.74 18.14
C GLY A 103 17.76 7.84 18.14
N TYR A 104 16.50 7.49 18.38
CA TYR A 104 15.42 8.46 18.55
C TYR A 104 15.22 8.78 20.04
N LEU A 105 14.94 10.05 20.36
CA LEU A 105 14.38 10.39 21.67
C LEU A 105 12.89 10.05 21.66
N THR A 106 12.51 9.00 22.38
CA THR A 106 11.12 8.52 22.37
C THR A 106 10.39 8.95 23.64
N ILE A 107 9.19 9.49 23.45
CA ILE A 107 8.33 10.00 24.51
C ILE A 107 6.97 9.31 24.38
N LEU A 108 6.66 8.42 25.32
CA LEU A 108 5.38 7.75 25.42
C LEU A 108 4.48 8.54 26.36
N VAL A 109 3.37 9.04 25.82
CA VAL A 109 2.39 9.87 26.52
C VAL A 109 1.06 9.14 26.54
N ASP A 110 0.53 8.89 27.74
CA ASP A 110 -0.84 8.43 27.91
C ASP A 110 -1.79 9.62 27.85
N ILE A 111 -2.69 9.60 26.86
CA ILE A 111 -3.62 10.70 26.60
C ILE A 111 -5.03 10.43 27.14
N SER A 112 -5.23 9.32 27.85
CA SER A 112 -6.53 8.87 28.37
C SER A 112 -7.27 9.93 29.21
N GLU A 113 -6.53 10.70 30.00
CA GLU A 113 -7.07 11.74 30.90
C GLU A 113 -6.92 13.17 30.33
N ILE A 114 -6.57 13.30 29.04
CA ILE A 114 -6.30 14.60 28.40
C ILE A 114 -7.52 15.08 27.59
N GLU A 115 -8.22 16.09 28.11
CA GLU A 115 -9.40 16.66 27.44
C GLU A 115 -9.05 17.47 26.18
N ASP A 116 -8.05 18.36 26.25
CA ASP A 116 -7.57 19.18 25.11
C ASP A 116 -6.14 18.79 24.74
N PHE A 117 -6.05 17.79 23.87
CA PHE A 117 -4.76 17.28 23.41
C PHE A 117 -3.92 18.34 22.68
N THR A 118 -4.54 19.28 21.96
CA THR A 118 -3.78 20.27 21.19
C THR A 118 -3.09 21.27 22.12
N ASP A 119 -3.79 21.76 23.14
CA ASP A 119 -3.19 22.67 24.12
C ASP A 119 -2.16 21.96 25.02
N PHE A 120 -2.46 20.72 25.41
CA PHE A 120 -1.50 19.86 26.10
C PHE A 120 -0.22 19.69 25.29
N PHE A 121 -0.31 19.23 24.03
CA PHE A 121 0.84 18.95 23.19
C PHE A 121 1.68 20.21 22.96
N LYS A 122 1.01 21.36 22.73
CA LYS A 122 1.67 22.67 22.62
C LYS A 122 2.44 23.06 23.88
N THR A 123 1.88 22.84 25.06
CA THR A 123 2.51 23.16 26.34
C THR A 123 3.67 22.20 26.64
N HIS A 124 3.47 20.92 26.34
CA HIS A 124 4.46 19.87 26.54
C HIS A 124 5.69 20.08 25.68
N VAL A 125 5.51 20.37 24.39
CA VAL A 125 6.61 20.69 23.47
C VAL A 125 7.41 21.91 23.94
N LYS A 126 6.77 22.97 24.44
CA LYS A 126 7.50 24.13 25.01
C LYS A 126 8.35 23.76 26.21
N THR A 127 7.80 22.91 27.07
CA THR A 127 8.50 22.42 28.26
C THR A 127 9.73 21.61 27.85
N LEU A 128 9.58 20.71 26.88
CA LEU A 128 10.69 19.90 26.36
C LEU A 128 11.74 20.74 25.64
N SER A 129 11.33 21.68 24.79
CA SER A 129 12.25 22.62 24.13
C SER A 129 13.09 23.42 25.15
N THR A 130 12.48 23.78 26.28
CA THR A 130 13.21 24.39 27.41
C THR A 130 14.17 23.39 28.07
N ALA A 131 13.74 22.15 28.30
CA ALA A 131 14.55 21.10 28.91
C ALA A 131 15.77 20.70 28.07
N PHE A 132 15.69 20.84 26.74
CA PHE A 132 16.82 20.60 25.84
C PHE A 132 17.92 21.65 25.96
N SER A 133 17.63 22.82 26.53
CA SER A 133 18.59 23.94 26.66
C SER A 133 18.85 24.40 28.09
N SER A 134 18.16 23.82 29.08
CA SER A 134 18.22 24.24 30.49
C SER A 134 18.00 23.06 31.43
N THR A 135 18.79 23.01 32.50
CA THR A 135 18.62 22.06 33.60
C THR A 135 17.59 22.51 34.64
N ASP A 136 17.06 23.73 34.53
CA ASP A 136 16.05 24.29 35.44
C ASP A 136 14.63 23.85 35.02
N THR A 137 14.44 22.54 34.89
CA THR A 137 13.17 21.91 34.52
C THR A 137 12.94 20.65 35.35
N ILE A 138 11.73 20.07 35.29
CA ILE A 138 11.42 18.79 35.94
C ILE A 138 12.32 17.65 35.44
N TYR A 139 12.87 17.78 34.22
CA TYR A 139 13.73 16.80 33.58
C TYR A 139 15.22 16.94 33.95
N GLN A 140 15.60 18.00 34.67
CA GLN A 140 16.97 18.26 35.13
C GLN A 140 17.99 18.20 33.96
N ASP A 141 19.13 17.56 34.15
CA ASP A 141 20.16 17.38 33.13
C ASP A 141 19.91 16.19 32.18
N PHE A 142 18.87 15.38 32.41
CA PHE A 142 18.60 14.18 31.61
C PHE A 142 18.27 14.49 30.15
N LEU A 143 17.68 15.65 29.87
CA LEU A 143 17.27 16.06 28.53
C LEU A 143 18.15 17.15 27.92
N LEU A 144 19.17 17.64 28.63
CA LEU A 144 20.06 18.66 28.08
C LEU A 144 20.71 18.14 26.78
N ASP A 145 20.57 18.92 25.70
CA ASP A 145 21.03 18.61 24.35
C ASP A 145 20.47 17.30 23.74
N LYS A 146 19.37 16.73 24.27
CA LYS A 146 18.89 15.39 23.82
C LYS A 146 17.96 15.38 22.62
N GLY A 147 17.21 16.44 22.34
CA GLY A 147 16.16 16.40 21.31
C GLY A 147 16.20 17.57 20.34
N ASP A 148 15.77 17.32 19.10
CA ASP A 148 15.59 18.30 18.03
C ASP A 148 14.09 18.48 17.71
N ILE A 149 13.48 19.57 18.20
CA ILE A 149 12.05 19.85 18.02
C ILE A 149 11.67 20.22 16.57
N SER A 150 12.67 20.42 15.71
CA SER A 150 12.44 20.61 14.27
C SER A 150 12.27 19.28 13.52
N LYS A 151 12.39 18.14 14.21
CA LYS A 151 12.33 16.80 13.62
C LYS A 151 11.51 15.87 14.52
N VAL A 152 10.19 16.07 14.50
CA VAL A 152 9.26 15.30 15.33
C VAL A 152 8.42 14.36 14.48
N SER A 153 8.30 13.11 14.87
CA SER A 153 7.28 12.20 14.35
C SER A 153 6.30 11.79 15.44
N ILE A 154 5.09 11.40 15.03
CA ILE A 154 4.02 11.04 15.95
C ILE A 154 3.48 9.68 15.56
N ILE A 155 3.36 8.79 16.55
CA ILE A 155 2.72 7.48 16.43
C ILE A 155 1.50 7.50 17.35
N GLY A 156 0.33 7.14 16.86
CA GLY A 156 -0.86 6.95 17.69
C GLY A 156 -1.50 5.59 17.45
N ILE A 157 -1.90 4.91 18.52
CA ILE A 157 -2.49 3.56 18.46
C ILE A 157 -3.91 3.59 19.04
N GLY A 158 -4.86 2.93 18.39
CA GLY A 158 -6.25 2.86 18.84
C GLY A 158 -6.91 4.25 18.88
N ASP A 159 -7.51 4.60 20.02
CA ASP A 159 -8.18 5.89 20.22
C ASP A 159 -7.22 7.09 20.13
N SER A 160 -5.95 6.89 20.50
CA SER A 160 -4.92 7.93 20.38
C SER A 160 -4.49 8.21 18.93
N GLY A 161 -4.80 7.30 18.00
CA GLY A 161 -4.60 7.48 16.56
C GLY A 161 -5.36 8.71 16.01
N ARG A 162 -6.51 9.06 16.59
CA ARG A 162 -7.25 10.28 16.24
C ARG A 162 -6.43 11.54 16.52
N CYS A 163 -5.85 11.63 17.71
CA CYS A 163 -5.06 12.77 18.14
C CYS A 163 -3.80 12.94 17.28
N ALA A 164 -3.11 11.83 16.96
CA ALA A 164 -1.98 11.84 16.05
C ALA A 164 -2.38 12.33 14.63
N TYR A 165 -3.50 11.83 14.10
CA TYR A 165 -3.98 12.23 12.79
C TYR A 165 -4.43 13.70 12.75
N GLU A 166 -5.10 14.20 13.79
CA GLU A 166 -5.53 15.60 13.88
C GLU A 166 -4.35 16.58 13.79
N LEU A 167 -3.20 16.25 14.41
CA LEU A 167 -1.98 17.05 14.27
C LEU A 167 -1.43 17.05 12.84
N SER A 168 -1.62 15.98 12.07
CA SER A 168 -1.27 15.98 10.64
C SER A 168 -2.18 16.92 9.83
N LEU A 169 -3.45 17.06 10.23
CA LEU A 169 -4.43 17.91 9.53
C LEU A 169 -4.35 19.39 9.91
N SER A 170 -3.94 19.68 11.14
CA SER A 170 -3.90 21.04 11.71
C SER A 170 -2.63 21.17 12.54
N PRO A 171 -1.46 21.26 11.87
CA PRO A 171 -0.17 21.29 12.57
C PRO A 171 -0.06 22.55 13.42
N LEU A 172 0.70 22.45 14.51
CA LEU A 172 1.13 23.61 15.27
C LEU A 172 2.07 24.49 14.44
N ASP A 173 2.33 25.70 14.95
CA ASP A 173 3.30 26.61 14.33
C ASP A 173 4.68 25.91 14.19
N SER A 174 5.21 25.88 12.97
CA SER A 174 6.52 25.25 12.66
C SER A 174 7.69 25.84 13.46
N SER A 175 7.57 27.06 13.97
CA SER A 175 8.56 27.68 14.87
C SER A 175 8.55 27.08 16.28
N LEU A 176 7.45 26.40 16.64
CA LEU A 176 7.31 25.67 17.90
C LEU A 176 7.69 24.19 17.73
N VAL A 177 7.18 23.56 16.67
CA VAL A 177 7.44 22.15 16.36
C VAL A 177 7.25 21.89 14.89
N ASN A 178 8.14 21.10 14.30
CA ASN A 178 7.97 20.64 12.94
C ASN A 178 7.72 19.13 12.94
N VAL A 179 6.47 18.75 12.67
CA VAL A 179 6.07 17.35 12.51
C VAL A 179 6.48 16.90 11.11
N VAL A 180 7.27 15.83 11.03
CA VAL A 180 7.87 15.29 9.81
C VAL A 180 7.05 14.15 9.24
N SER A 181 6.44 13.33 10.10
CA SER A 181 5.58 12.22 9.70
C SER A 181 4.64 11.77 10.82
N THR A 182 3.51 11.17 10.43
CA THR A 182 2.53 10.61 11.36
C THR A 182 2.25 9.15 11.00
N LEU A 183 2.33 8.24 11.98
CA LEU A 183 1.93 6.85 11.86
C LEU A 183 0.71 6.59 12.76
N VAL A 184 -0.36 6.04 12.19
CA VAL A 184 -1.54 5.64 12.95
C VAL A 184 -1.77 4.14 12.85
N VAL A 185 -1.96 3.48 13.99
CA VAL A 185 -2.04 2.02 14.09
C VAL A 185 -3.38 1.63 14.70
N ALA A 186 -4.14 0.77 14.01
CA ALA A 186 -5.51 0.41 14.36
C ALA A 186 -6.35 1.61 14.82
N PRO A 187 -6.31 2.76 14.11
CA PRO A 187 -6.84 4.00 14.67
C PRO A 187 -8.36 3.93 14.73
N ASN A 188 -8.94 4.43 15.83
CA ASN A 188 -10.37 4.59 15.95
C ASN A 188 -10.79 6.01 15.55
N LEU A 189 -11.19 6.16 14.28
CA LEU A 189 -11.55 7.46 13.72
C LEU A 189 -13.05 7.58 13.48
N GLN A 190 -13.73 8.30 14.37
CA GLN A 190 -15.10 8.74 14.12
C GLN A 190 -15.07 10.07 13.34
N ASN A 191 -15.82 10.16 12.24
CA ASN A 191 -15.96 11.36 11.41
C ASN A 191 -14.64 11.91 10.85
N ILE A 192 -14.08 11.23 9.85
CA ILE A 192 -12.82 11.64 9.21
C ILE A 192 -12.97 12.97 8.48
N SER A 193 -12.05 13.89 8.77
CA SER A 193 -11.97 15.17 8.08
C SER A 193 -11.62 15.00 6.61
N SER A 194 -12.19 15.81 5.73
CA SER A 194 -11.79 15.90 4.32
C SER A 194 -10.56 16.80 4.10
N LYS A 195 -9.96 17.33 5.17
CA LYS A 195 -8.73 18.13 5.07
C LYS A 195 -7.58 17.26 4.58
N VAL A 196 -6.71 17.83 3.75
CA VAL A 196 -5.48 17.17 3.31
C VAL A 196 -4.44 17.24 4.45
N PRO A 197 -3.82 16.11 4.83
CA PRO A 197 -2.71 16.10 5.78
C PRO A 197 -1.54 16.97 5.30
N SER A 198 -0.98 17.73 6.23
CA SER A 198 0.20 18.59 6.05
C SER A 198 1.52 17.85 6.23
N THR A 199 1.47 16.55 6.52
CA THR A 199 2.62 15.67 6.67
C THR A 199 2.30 14.31 6.04
N PRO A 200 3.31 13.50 5.69
CA PRO A 200 3.09 12.12 5.29
C PRO A 200 2.40 11.31 6.40
N VAL A 201 1.42 10.50 6.01
CA VAL A 201 0.63 9.68 6.93
C VAL A 201 0.76 8.20 6.57
N GLY A 202 1.23 7.38 7.51
CA GLY A 202 1.17 5.93 7.42
C GLY A 202 0.02 5.38 8.26
N ILE A 203 -0.66 4.36 7.74
CA ILE A 203 -1.77 3.69 8.41
C ILE A 203 -1.43 2.20 8.51
N VAL A 204 -1.64 1.60 9.68
CA VAL A 204 -1.62 0.14 9.87
C VAL A 204 -3.00 -0.28 10.34
N LEU A 205 -3.66 -1.17 9.59
CA LEU A 205 -4.95 -1.74 9.90
C LEU A 205 -4.79 -3.20 10.34
N SER A 206 -5.60 -3.60 11.31
CA SER A 206 -5.63 -4.98 11.79
C SER A 206 -6.73 -5.79 11.13
N GLN A 207 -6.42 -6.95 10.55
CA GLN A 207 -7.42 -7.73 9.80
C GLN A 207 -8.67 -8.09 10.61
N TYR A 208 -8.47 -8.48 11.86
CA TYR A 208 -9.51 -8.99 12.75
C TYR A 208 -9.74 -8.09 13.97
N ASP A 209 -9.60 -6.78 13.80
CA ASP A 209 -9.80 -5.80 14.87
C ASP A 209 -11.18 -5.97 15.57
N GLY A 210 -11.15 -6.31 16.86
CA GLY A 210 -12.31 -6.52 17.71
C GLY A 210 -12.95 -5.25 18.25
N VAL A 211 -12.17 -4.17 18.31
CA VAL A 211 -12.54 -2.89 18.92
C VAL A 211 -13.07 -1.95 17.84
N VAL A 212 -12.27 -1.71 16.81
CA VAL A 212 -12.57 -0.92 15.62
C VAL A 212 -13.00 -1.85 14.49
N LYS A 213 -14.14 -2.50 14.68
CA LYS A 213 -14.67 -3.55 13.78
C LYS A 213 -14.85 -3.14 12.33
N SER A 214 -15.01 -1.84 12.06
CA SER A 214 -15.14 -1.32 10.70
C SER A 214 -13.80 -0.99 10.05
N LEU A 215 -12.69 -0.99 10.79
CA LEU A 215 -11.38 -0.55 10.31
C LEU A 215 -11.43 0.87 9.71
N ASN A 216 -12.14 1.78 10.38
CA ASN A 216 -12.39 3.14 9.90
C ASN A 216 -11.12 3.94 9.57
N GLY A 217 -9.94 3.57 10.07
CA GLY A 217 -8.65 4.07 9.59
C GLY A 217 -8.44 4.01 8.08
N GLN A 218 -8.98 3.00 7.39
CA GLN A 218 -8.92 2.87 5.92
C GLN A 218 -9.46 4.11 5.21
N SER A 219 -10.49 4.74 5.79
CA SER A 219 -11.13 5.90 5.21
C SER A 219 -10.24 7.15 5.19
N ILE A 220 -9.08 7.17 5.87
CA ILE A 220 -8.05 8.20 5.61
C ILE A 220 -7.54 8.06 4.17
N PHE A 221 -7.11 6.85 3.78
CA PHE A 221 -6.57 6.58 2.45
C PHE A 221 -7.64 6.77 1.36
N ASP A 222 -8.80 6.13 1.53
CA ASP A 222 -9.86 6.13 0.51
C ASP A 222 -10.37 7.54 0.19
N ASN A 223 -10.50 8.40 1.20
CA ASN A 223 -10.99 9.77 1.02
C ASN A 223 -10.10 10.57 0.05
N HIS A 224 -8.79 10.36 0.09
CA HIS A 224 -7.86 11.08 -0.77
C HIS A 224 -7.69 10.39 -2.12
N MET A 225 -7.69 9.06 -2.13
CA MET A 225 -7.63 8.24 -3.33
C MET A 225 -8.83 8.45 -4.26
N LEU A 226 -10.05 8.33 -3.74
CA LEU A 226 -11.28 8.40 -4.54
C LEU A 226 -11.62 9.82 -5.00
N LYS A 227 -11.29 10.84 -4.20
CA LYS A 227 -11.61 12.24 -4.52
C LYS A 227 -10.58 12.88 -5.46
N ASN A 228 -9.51 12.15 -5.80
CA ASN A 228 -8.33 12.68 -6.48
C ASN A 228 -7.91 14.03 -5.87
N SER A 229 -7.82 14.05 -4.54
CA SER A 229 -7.51 15.28 -3.81
C SER A 229 -6.11 15.76 -4.19
N ASP A 230 -5.87 17.06 -4.22
CA ASP A 230 -4.54 17.66 -4.33
C ASP A 230 -3.74 17.37 -3.05
N ILE A 231 -3.38 16.10 -2.83
CA ILE A 231 -2.55 15.71 -1.70
C ILE A 231 -1.16 16.29 -1.89
N ILE A 232 -0.60 16.80 -0.81
CA ILE A 232 0.72 17.46 -0.82
C ILE A 232 1.79 16.60 -0.17
N HIS A 233 1.39 15.51 0.50
CA HIS A 233 2.28 14.51 1.06
C HIS A 233 1.72 13.10 0.83
N PRO A 234 2.59 12.08 0.76
CA PRO A 234 2.17 10.69 0.62
C PRO A 234 1.27 10.19 1.75
N ILE A 235 0.33 9.32 1.42
CA ILE A 235 -0.46 8.56 2.38
C ILE A 235 -0.31 7.07 2.06
N SER A 236 0.12 6.28 3.03
CA SER A 236 0.26 4.82 2.90
C SER A 236 -0.68 4.08 3.83
N CYS A 237 -1.09 2.88 3.42
CA CYS A 237 -1.93 2.00 4.20
C CYS A 237 -1.41 0.57 4.11
N ILE A 238 -1.15 -0.03 5.27
CA ILE A 238 -0.80 -1.43 5.42
C ILE A 238 -1.96 -2.14 6.10
N TYR A 239 -2.46 -3.20 5.47
CA TYR A 239 -3.39 -4.13 6.07
C TYR A 239 -2.62 -5.37 6.52
N LEU A 240 -2.47 -5.55 7.84
CA LEU A 240 -1.67 -6.62 8.42
C LEU A 240 -2.53 -7.88 8.59
N MET A 241 -2.22 -8.93 7.83
CA MET A 241 -2.96 -10.18 7.88
C MET A 241 -2.78 -10.87 9.25
N GLY A 242 -3.83 -11.53 9.76
CA GLY A 242 -3.81 -12.28 11.01
C GLY A 242 -3.83 -11.45 12.31
N SER A 243 -3.72 -10.12 12.22
CA SER A 243 -3.63 -9.22 13.38
C SER A 243 -5.00 -8.84 13.97
N ASN A 244 -5.02 -8.43 15.24
CA ASN A 244 -6.19 -7.87 15.94
C ASN A 244 -5.85 -6.50 16.57
N HIS A 245 -6.78 -5.94 17.36
CA HIS A 245 -6.54 -4.65 18.00
C HIS A 245 -5.58 -4.77 19.17
N SER A 246 -5.80 -5.75 20.04
CA SER A 246 -5.24 -5.73 21.38
C SER A 246 -3.77 -6.14 21.43
N TYR A 247 -3.32 -6.95 20.47
CA TYR A 247 -1.95 -7.47 20.46
C TYR A 247 -0.87 -6.40 20.23
N PHE A 248 -1.24 -5.16 19.88
CA PHE A 248 -0.30 -4.04 19.93
C PHE A 248 0.04 -3.56 21.35
N ASP A 249 -0.80 -3.86 22.33
CA ASP A 249 -0.63 -3.49 23.74
C ASP A 249 0.05 -4.62 24.52
N ALA A 250 1.22 -4.35 25.11
CA ALA A 250 1.95 -5.35 25.89
C ALA A 250 1.26 -5.73 27.21
N SER A 251 0.29 -4.93 27.67
CA SER A 251 -0.49 -5.19 28.88
C SER A 251 -1.67 -6.15 28.65
N TYR A 252 -2.07 -6.35 27.39
CA TYR A 252 -3.30 -7.06 27.03
C TYR A 252 -3.04 -8.23 26.08
N ALA A 253 -2.99 -9.44 26.65
CA ALA A 253 -2.72 -10.67 25.90
C ALA A 253 -3.99 -11.40 25.41
N ALA A 254 -5.18 -10.84 25.59
CA ALA A 254 -6.41 -11.51 25.16
C ALA A 254 -6.74 -11.19 23.70
N ASP A 255 -7.04 -12.22 22.92
CA ASP A 255 -7.47 -12.08 21.54
C ASP A 255 -8.87 -11.44 21.47
N ASP A 256 -8.96 -10.24 20.90
CA ASP A 256 -10.21 -9.52 20.70
C ASP A 256 -10.87 -9.78 19.33
N ALA A 257 -10.23 -10.60 18.48
CA ALA A 257 -10.70 -11.03 17.16
C ALA A 257 -12.20 -10.82 16.86
N PHE A 258 -12.54 -9.88 15.99
CA PHE A 258 -13.90 -9.84 15.45
C PHE A 258 -14.16 -11.07 14.56
N ASN A 259 -15.37 -11.64 14.67
CA ASN A 259 -15.95 -12.69 13.80
C ASN A 259 -15.51 -14.17 13.95
N ILE A 260 -14.79 -14.57 15.01
CA ILE A 260 -14.33 -15.99 15.11
C ILE A 260 -15.25 -16.89 15.96
N ASP A 261 -16.10 -16.37 16.85
CA ASP A 261 -17.08 -17.21 17.56
C ASP A 261 -18.16 -17.82 16.64
N SER A 262 -18.37 -17.24 15.45
CA SER A 262 -19.17 -17.83 14.37
C SER A 262 -18.45 -18.93 13.57
N VAL A 263 -17.18 -19.20 13.90
CA VAL A 263 -16.33 -20.26 13.34
C VAL A 263 -16.00 -21.30 14.42
N VAL A 264 -16.92 -21.50 15.37
CA VAL A 264 -16.99 -22.77 16.12
C VAL A 264 -17.46 -23.82 15.11
N ASP A 265 -16.49 -24.47 14.45
CA ASP A 265 -16.67 -25.46 13.37
C ASP A 265 -17.05 -24.82 12.01
N PRO A 266 -16.08 -24.23 11.26
CA PRO A 266 -16.35 -23.74 9.91
C PRO A 266 -16.91 -24.88 9.08
N PRO A 267 -18.03 -24.71 8.35
CA PRO A 267 -18.34 -25.66 7.30
C PRO A 267 -17.12 -25.66 6.37
N ASN A 268 -16.43 -26.80 6.32
CA ASN A 268 -15.21 -27.07 5.53
C ASN A 268 -13.83 -26.89 6.21
N GLY A 269 -13.74 -26.69 7.53
CA GLY A 269 -12.44 -26.82 8.23
C GLY A 269 -11.39 -25.76 7.89
N VAL A 270 -11.81 -24.54 7.52
CA VAL A 270 -10.91 -23.42 7.21
C VAL A 270 -10.26 -22.90 8.49
N GLU A 271 -8.96 -23.14 8.65
CA GLU A 271 -8.15 -22.59 9.74
C GLU A 271 -7.89 -21.10 9.47
N ILE A 272 -8.23 -20.24 10.44
CA ILE A 272 -7.92 -18.81 10.39
C ILE A 272 -6.55 -18.63 11.01
N GLU A 273 -5.57 -18.21 10.21
CA GLU A 273 -4.23 -17.91 10.70
C GLU A 273 -4.23 -16.59 11.46
N ARG A 274 -3.73 -16.61 12.70
CA ARG A 274 -3.67 -15.47 13.61
C ARG A 274 -2.23 -15.23 14.04
N LEU A 275 -1.83 -13.96 14.04
CA LEU A 275 -0.55 -13.57 14.63
C LEU A 275 -0.62 -13.74 16.15
N SER A 276 0.50 -14.11 16.77
CA SER A 276 0.66 -13.95 18.22
C SER A 276 0.86 -12.47 18.57
N ASP A 277 0.68 -12.15 19.85
CA ASP A 277 1.07 -10.86 20.43
C ASP A 277 2.54 -10.53 20.12
N GLU A 278 3.47 -11.45 20.38
CA GLU A 278 4.89 -11.28 20.09
C GLU A 278 5.14 -10.97 18.61
N SER A 279 4.46 -11.66 17.70
CA SER A 279 4.62 -11.46 16.25
C SER A 279 4.11 -10.10 15.79
N GLN A 280 2.95 -9.68 16.32
CA GLN A 280 2.35 -8.39 15.97
C GLN A 280 3.16 -7.21 16.53
N GLN A 281 3.69 -7.35 17.74
CA GLN A 281 4.58 -6.37 18.38
C GLN A 281 5.94 -6.29 17.66
N ASP A 282 6.49 -7.42 17.23
CA ASP A 282 7.71 -7.48 16.43
C ASP A 282 7.53 -6.76 15.07
N PHE A 283 6.43 -7.05 14.37
CA PHE A 283 6.06 -6.35 13.14
C PHE A 283 6.02 -4.84 13.34
N LEU A 284 5.26 -4.36 14.35
CA LEU A 284 5.10 -2.92 14.58
C LEU A 284 6.43 -2.27 14.95
N SER A 285 7.23 -2.93 15.78
CA SER A 285 8.55 -2.45 16.20
C SER A 285 9.47 -2.22 15.00
N LYS A 286 9.52 -3.18 14.06
CA LYS A 286 10.34 -3.07 12.85
C LYS A 286 9.77 -2.05 11.86
N TYR A 287 8.46 -2.13 11.59
CA TYR A 287 7.80 -1.22 10.66
C TYR A 287 7.88 0.24 11.09
N ALA A 288 7.66 0.54 12.37
CA ALA A 288 7.73 1.90 12.89
C ALA A 288 9.14 2.49 12.71
N VAL A 289 10.20 1.73 12.98
CA VAL A 289 11.58 2.19 12.79
C VAL A 289 11.88 2.47 11.32
N ASP A 290 11.55 1.56 10.40
CA ASP A 290 11.80 1.79 8.97
C ASP A 290 10.93 2.93 8.42
N PHE A 291 9.69 3.08 8.88
CA PHE A 291 8.84 4.22 8.55
C PHE A 291 9.47 5.56 8.98
N LEU A 292 9.98 5.63 10.22
CA LEU A 292 10.65 6.81 10.73
C LEU A 292 11.93 7.12 9.93
N ASN A 293 12.75 6.10 9.70
CA ASN A 293 14.00 6.24 8.94
C ASN A 293 13.75 6.73 7.51
N TYR A 294 12.68 6.24 6.85
CA TYR A 294 12.32 6.70 5.52
C TYR A 294 12.11 8.22 5.47
N TYR A 295 11.33 8.78 6.40
CA TYR A 295 11.01 10.21 6.38
C TYR A 295 12.08 11.11 6.99
N HIS A 296 12.86 10.61 7.96
CA HIS A 296 13.91 11.40 8.62
C HIS A 296 15.27 11.33 7.93
N HIS A 297 15.57 10.22 7.24
CA HIS A 297 16.88 9.97 6.64
C HIS A 297 16.82 9.76 5.12
N GLY A 298 15.63 9.54 4.55
CA GLY A 298 15.44 9.40 3.11
C GLY A 298 15.99 8.08 2.54
N GLN A 299 16.38 7.14 3.38
CA GLN A 299 16.96 5.86 2.98
C GLN A 299 16.50 4.74 3.92
N ILE A 300 15.94 3.70 3.33
CA ILE A 300 15.67 2.41 3.98
C ILE A 300 16.12 1.30 3.05
N GLU A 301 16.61 0.22 3.65
CA GLU A 301 17.01 -0.96 2.90
C GLU A 301 15.86 -1.94 2.74
N THR A 302 14.81 -1.87 3.56
CA THR A 302 13.60 -2.69 3.39
C THR A 302 12.61 -2.00 2.47
N ASN A 303 12.01 -2.72 1.51
CA ASN A 303 10.83 -2.20 0.81
C ASN A 303 9.61 -2.28 1.73
N ILE A 304 9.29 -1.20 2.44
CA ILE A 304 8.11 -1.09 3.31
C ILE A 304 6.86 -0.56 2.59
N GLY A 305 6.90 -0.49 1.25
CA GLY A 305 5.79 0.00 0.42
C GLY A 305 5.77 1.50 0.17
N LEU A 306 6.70 2.28 0.75
CA LEU A 306 6.75 3.75 0.60
C LEU A 306 7.50 4.25 -0.64
N ASP A 307 8.43 3.46 -1.17
CA ASP A 307 9.21 3.83 -2.36
C ASP A 307 8.43 3.52 -3.64
N ILE A 308 8.14 4.55 -4.44
CA ILE A 308 7.35 4.44 -5.68
C ILE A 308 8.06 3.66 -6.78
N GLU A 309 9.38 3.56 -6.75
CA GLU A 309 10.16 2.81 -7.74
C GLU A 309 10.22 1.30 -7.43
N ASP A 310 9.70 0.88 -6.28
CA ASP A 310 9.60 -0.52 -5.89
C ASP A 310 8.23 -1.12 -6.21
N ILE A 311 8.16 -2.45 -6.31
CA ILE A 311 6.89 -3.18 -6.33
C ILE A 311 6.21 -3.05 -4.96
N SER A 312 4.89 -3.06 -4.90
CA SER A 312 4.13 -3.10 -3.65
C SER A 312 4.42 -4.41 -2.90
N PRO A 313 4.86 -4.39 -1.63
CA PRO A 313 5.15 -5.61 -0.88
C PRO A 313 3.86 -6.40 -0.56
N SER A 314 3.94 -7.72 -0.72
CA SER A 314 2.95 -8.70 -0.23
C SER A 314 3.32 -9.30 1.14
N SER A 315 4.57 -9.10 1.59
CA SER A 315 5.03 -9.46 2.93
C SER A 315 6.02 -8.43 3.46
N LEU A 316 6.03 -8.25 4.78
CA LEU A 316 6.95 -7.39 5.50
C LEU A 316 7.42 -8.11 6.76
N TYR A 317 8.74 -8.24 6.93
CA TYR A 317 9.36 -8.92 8.07
C TYR A 317 8.92 -10.38 8.27
N GLY A 318 8.46 -11.04 7.20
CA GLY A 318 7.95 -12.42 7.24
C GLY A 318 6.45 -12.52 7.51
N TYR A 319 5.72 -11.39 7.55
CA TYR A 319 4.28 -11.34 7.75
C TYR A 319 3.57 -10.88 6.48
N ASP A 320 2.47 -11.53 6.13
CA ASP A 320 1.65 -11.15 4.97
C ASP A 320 0.99 -9.80 5.20
N VAL A 321 1.07 -8.94 4.17
CA VAL A 321 0.45 -7.62 4.18
C VAL A 321 -0.19 -7.31 2.83
N LEU A 322 -1.23 -6.48 2.85
CA LEU A 322 -1.65 -5.72 1.68
C LEU A 322 -1.18 -4.28 1.85
N SER A 323 -0.56 -3.71 0.82
CA SER A 323 0.00 -2.36 0.87
C SER A 323 -0.66 -1.44 -0.15
N SER A 324 -0.86 -0.18 0.25
CA SER A 324 -1.37 0.88 -0.62
C SER A 324 -0.57 2.15 -0.39
N LEU A 325 -0.37 2.92 -1.46
CA LEU A 325 0.31 4.20 -1.44
C LEU A 325 -0.32 5.14 -2.47
N ILE A 326 -0.62 6.36 -2.02
CA ILE A 326 -0.94 7.49 -2.88
C ILE A 326 0.09 8.59 -2.64
N ILE A 327 0.54 9.24 -3.71
CA ILE A 327 1.52 10.34 -3.67
C ILE A 327 1.00 11.59 -4.39
N PRO A 328 1.55 12.77 -4.06
CA PRO A 328 1.33 13.99 -4.83
C PRO A 328 1.64 13.79 -6.32
N ASP A 329 1.05 14.62 -7.17
CA ASP A 329 1.31 14.69 -8.61
C ASP A 329 1.02 13.39 -9.41
N SER A 330 0.31 12.43 -8.82
CA SER A 330 -0.09 11.20 -9.49
C SER A 330 -1.29 11.41 -10.45
N LEU A 331 -1.34 10.62 -11.53
CA LEU A 331 -2.35 10.75 -12.59
C LEU A 331 -3.31 9.56 -12.62
N ALA A 332 -4.55 9.80 -12.20
CA ALA A 332 -5.65 8.86 -12.35
C ALA A 332 -5.98 8.61 -13.84
N ILE A 333 -5.81 7.36 -14.28
CA ILE A 333 -6.24 6.90 -15.61
C ILE A 333 -7.68 6.40 -15.52
N VAL A 334 -7.94 5.48 -14.60
CA VAL A 334 -9.28 4.94 -14.33
C VAL A 334 -9.56 5.10 -12.85
N THR A 335 -10.56 5.88 -12.47
CA THR A 335 -11.16 5.97 -11.14
C THR A 335 -12.67 5.99 -11.36
N PRO A 336 -13.39 4.90 -11.06
CA PRO A 336 -14.80 4.79 -11.38
C PRO A 336 -15.61 5.84 -10.64
N THR A 337 -16.50 6.53 -11.34
CA THR A 337 -17.41 7.54 -10.75
C THR A 337 -18.87 7.29 -11.10
N ASP A 338 -19.11 6.61 -12.21
CA ASP A 338 -20.45 6.27 -12.67
C ASP A 338 -20.41 5.17 -13.75
N TYR A 339 -21.56 4.88 -14.35
CA TYR A 339 -21.69 3.86 -15.39
C TYR A 339 -20.86 4.15 -16.66
N PHE A 340 -20.54 5.40 -16.98
CA PHE A 340 -19.67 5.74 -18.12
C PHE A 340 -18.23 5.27 -17.92
N SER A 341 -17.79 5.06 -16.67
CA SER A 341 -16.50 4.45 -16.36
C SER A 341 -16.34 3.02 -16.91
N THR A 342 -17.42 2.40 -17.41
CA THR A 342 -17.36 1.12 -18.14
C THR A 342 -16.96 1.25 -19.62
N LYS A 343 -17.00 2.48 -20.16
CA LYS A 343 -16.79 2.78 -21.59
C LYS A 343 -15.66 3.77 -21.83
N TYR A 344 -15.37 4.63 -20.87
CA TYR A 344 -14.34 5.64 -20.96
C TYR A 344 -13.56 5.72 -19.66
N ASN A 345 -12.26 6.01 -19.77
CA ASN A 345 -11.42 6.32 -18.63
C ASN A 345 -11.48 7.82 -18.26
N ASN A 346 -10.85 8.21 -17.17
CA ASN A 346 -10.91 9.57 -16.62
C ASN A 346 -10.16 10.59 -17.50
N LEU A 347 -9.31 10.11 -18.41
CA LEU A 347 -8.60 10.92 -19.40
C LEU A 347 -9.41 11.12 -20.69
N GLY A 348 -10.51 10.39 -20.85
CA GLY A 348 -11.39 10.42 -22.03
C GLY A 348 -11.07 9.39 -23.11
N GLY A 349 -10.19 8.42 -22.84
CA GLY A 349 -9.91 7.28 -23.72
C GLY A 349 -10.97 6.19 -23.63
N GLU A 350 -11.21 5.45 -24.72
CA GLU A 350 -12.20 4.38 -24.75
C GLU A 350 -11.74 3.14 -23.95
N ILE A 351 -12.71 2.41 -23.41
CA ILE A 351 -12.51 1.11 -22.77
C ILE A 351 -13.16 0.04 -23.63
N TYR A 352 -12.39 -1.00 -23.96
CA TYR A 352 -12.84 -2.14 -24.73
C TYR A 352 -12.74 -3.43 -23.94
N MET A 353 -13.73 -4.30 -24.15
CA MET A 353 -13.77 -5.65 -23.61
C MET A 353 -13.88 -6.66 -24.75
N SER A 354 -13.14 -7.75 -24.66
CA SER A 354 -13.32 -8.93 -25.51
C SER A 354 -13.25 -10.17 -24.63
N ASN A 355 -14.20 -11.11 -24.81
CA ASN A 355 -14.24 -12.37 -24.04
C ASN A 355 -14.24 -12.20 -22.51
N ALA A 356 -14.57 -11.01 -22.02
CA ALA A 356 -14.70 -10.62 -20.63
C ALA A 356 -15.83 -9.58 -20.52
N SER A 357 -16.31 -9.32 -19.31
CA SER A 357 -17.33 -8.32 -19.03
C SER A 357 -16.87 -7.32 -17.99
N ILE A 358 -17.35 -6.09 -18.11
CA ILE A 358 -17.14 -5.01 -17.16
C ILE A 358 -18.49 -4.48 -16.68
N SER A 359 -18.61 -4.24 -15.37
CA SER A 359 -19.80 -3.67 -14.76
C SER A 359 -19.42 -2.65 -13.70
N TYR A 360 -20.08 -1.50 -13.71
CA TYR A 360 -20.03 -0.53 -12.63
C TYR A 360 -20.80 -1.05 -11.41
N MET A 361 -20.23 -0.87 -10.23
CA MET A 361 -20.87 -1.17 -8.96
C MET A 361 -20.53 -0.12 -7.91
N VAL A 362 -21.33 -0.09 -6.86
CA VAL A 362 -21.19 0.79 -5.71
C VAL A 362 -21.27 -0.07 -4.47
N GLU A 363 -20.27 0.02 -3.63
CA GLU A 363 -20.32 -0.53 -2.28
C GLU A 363 -20.95 0.50 -1.34
N ASN A 364 -21.98 0.08 -0.61
CA ASN A 364 -22.68 0.94 0.34
C ASN A 364 -23.13 0.16 1.58
N TYR A 365 -23.01 0.74 2.77
CA TYR A 365 -23.48 0.10 4.00
C TYR A 365 -25.02 -0.06 4.05
N MET A 366 -25.75 0.65 3.21
CA MET A 366 -27.19 0.56 3.02
C MET A 366 -27.52 -0.37 1.86
N ALA A 367 -28.05 -1.54 2.18
CA ALA A 367 -28.37 -2.60 1.22
C ALA A 367 -29.15 -2.17 -0.06
N PRO A 368 -30.12 -1.24 -0.04
CA PRO A 368 -30.79 -0.82 -1.28
C PRO A 368 -29.89 -0.07 -2.28
N TYR A 369 -28.75 0.46 -1.82
CA TYR A 369 -27.78 1.18 -2.63
C TYR A 369 -26.51 0.35 -2.91
N ASP A 370 -26.34 -0.76 -2.19
CA ASP A 370 -25.22 -1.68 -2.39
C ASP A 370 -25.44 -2.55 -3.62
N THR A 371 -24.53 -2.45 -4.57
CA THR A 371 -24.50 -3.27 -5.78
C THR A 371 -23.22 -4.11 -5.88
N ALA A 372 -22.28 -3.94 -4.94
CA ALA A 372 -21.07 -4.73 -4.81
C ALA A 372 -21.32 -5.98 -3.94
N ILE A 373 -22.31 -6.79 -4.33
CA ILE A 373 -22.79 -7.94 -3.55
C ILE A 373 -21.64 -8.88 -3.19
N GLY A 374 -21.52 -9.23 -1.90
CA GLY A 374 -20.50 -10.15 -1.40
C GLY A 374 -19.11 -9.52 -1.23
N PHE A 375 -18.91 -8.27 -1.61
CA PHE A 375 -17.69 -7.50 -1.33
C PHE A 375 -17.85 -6.75 0.01
N LEU A 376 -16.73 -6.55 0.72
CA LEU A 376 -16.70 -5.82 1.99
C LEU A 376 -15.33 -5.15 2.17
N HIS A 377 -15.16 -3.91 1.74
CA HIS A 377 -13.94 -3.13 1.94
C HIS A 377 -13.83 -2.62 3.39
N PRO A 378 -12.62 -2.56 3.98
CA PRO A 378 -12.39 -1.86 5.24
C PRO A 378 -12.85 -0.40 5.20
N GLY A 379 -13.28 0.13 6.33
CA GLY A 379 -13.70 1.52 6.48
C GLY A 379 -15.21 1.71 6.69
N ILE A 380 -15.62 2.97 6.78
CA ILE A 380 -17.05 3.34 6.76
C ILE A 380 -17.39 3.72 5.31
N PHE A 381 -17.81 2.71 4.54
CA PHE A 381 -18.06 2.85 3.12
C PHE A 381 -19.42 3.50 2.85
N ASN A 382 -19.40 4.70 2.29
CA ASN A 382 -20.58 5.38 1.76
C ASN A 382 -20.30 5.75 0.31
N ASP A 383 -20.78 4.91 -0.61
CA ASP A 383 -20.67 5.05 -2.06
C ASP A 383 -19.26 4.89 -2.65
N ILE A 384 -18.57 3.78 -2.33
CA ILE A 384 -17.32 3.44 -3.04
C ILE A 384 -17.67 2.95 -4.43
N SER A 385 -17.27 3.72 -5.44
CA SER A 385 -17.53 3.44 -6.85
C SER A 385 -16.44 2.54 -7.43
N LEU A 386 -16.84 1.42 -8.05
CA LEU A 386 -15.93 0.33 -8.43
C LEU A 386 -16.29 -0.22 -9.82
N LEU A 387 -15.32 -0.88 -10.45
CA LEU A 387 -15.53 -1.69 -11.65
C LEU A 387 -15.27 -3.15 -11.31
N ASN A 388 -16.24 -4.00 -11.62
CA ASN A 388 -16.03 -5.44 -11.61
C ASN A 388 -15.75 -5.93 -13.02
N ILE A 389 -14.61 -6.60 -13.17
CA ILE A 389 -14.18 -7.21 -14.43
C ILE A 389 -14.18 -8.71 -14.23
N SER A 390 -14.88 -9.44 -15.11
CA SER A 390 -15.03 -10.89 -14.99
C SER A 390 -14.90 -11.61 -16.33
N TRP A 391 -14.46 -12.86 -16.29
CA TRP A 391 -14.26 -13.72 -17.44
C TRP A 391 -14.69 -15.16 -17.15
N ARG A 392 -14.99 -15.90 -18.23
CA ARG A 392 -15.33 -17.33 -18.21
C ARG A 392 -14.65 -18.10 -19.36
N VAL A 393 -13.58 -17.53 -19.87
CA VAL A 393 -12.67 -18.13 -20.85
C VAL A 393 -11.24 -17.64 -20.58
N ASP A 394 -10.25 -18.42 -21.00
CA ASP A 394 -8.80 -18.13 -20.89
C ASP A 394 -8.29 -17.14 -21.95
N SER A 395 -9.16 -16.25 -22.42
CA SER A 395 -8.86 -15.29 -23.48
C SER A 395 -9.56 -13.94 -23.27
N GLY A 396 -9.94 -13.66 -22.02
CA GLY A 396 -10.54 -12.39 -21.65
C GLY A 396 -9.55 -11.24 -21.82
N LEU A 397 -10.05 -10.08 -22.25
CA LEU A 397 -9.26 -8.89 -22.49
C LEU A 397 -10.04 -7.65 -22.03
N PHE A 398 -9.36 -6.83 -21.23
CA PHE A 398 -9.72 -5.45 -20.94
C PHE A 398 -8.66 -4.53 -21.57
N VAL A 399 -9.07 -3.46 -22.25
CA VAL A 399 -8.18 -2.43 -22.80
C VAL A 399 -8.71 -1.06 -22.40
N THR A 400 -7.82 -0.17 -21.97
CA THR A 400 -8.11 1.26 -21.85
C THR A 400 -7.13 2.06 -22.71
N GLU A 401 -7.65 2.93 -23.58
CA GLU A 401 -6.84 3.77 -24.44
C GLU A 401 -6.31 5.00 -23.69
N ILE A 402 -5.11 5.43 -24.03
CA ILE A 402 -4.49 6.64 -23.51
C ILE A 402 -4.59 7.74 -24.58
N PRO A 403 -5.37 8.82 -24.35
CA PRO A 403 -5.42 9.92 -25.29
C PRO A 403 -4.05 10.56 -25.47
N LYS A 404 -3.77 11.02 -26.70
CA LYS A 404 -2.44 11.54 -27.08
C LYS A 404 -1.91 12.66 -26.16
N SER A 405 -2.77 13.46 -25.54
CA SER A 405 -2.38 14.51 -24.60
C SER A 405 -1.79 13.99 -23.27
N TYR A 406 -1.98 12.71 -22.97
CA TYR A 406 -1.55 12.03 -21.74
C TYR A 406 -0.66 10.82 -22.03
N ALA A 407 -0.15 10.69 -23.26
CA ALA A 407 0.61 9.52 -23.72
C ALA A 407 2.04 9.46 -23.14
N ASP A 408 2.52 10.56 -22.56
CA ASP A 408 3.86 10.63 -21.97
C ASP A 408 3.84 10.18 -20.51
N PHE A 409 4.39 9.01 -20.26
CA PHE A 409 4.51 8.40 -18.94
C PHE A 409 5.89 8.65 -18.31
N THR A 410 6.79 9.40 -18.96
CA THR A 410 8.20 9.54 -18.52
C THR A 410 8.39 10.37 -17.24
N GLU A 411 7.40 11.18 -16.87
CA GLU A 411 7.41 11.94 -15.61
C GLU A 411 7.03 11.08 -14.39
N TYR A 412 6.46 9.89 -14.63
CA TYR A 412 6.01 8.96 -13.59
C TYR A 412 7.01 7.82 -13.38
N LYS A 413 6.90 7.15 -12.25
CA LYS A 413 7.78 6.07 -11.82
C LYS A 413 7.12 4.71 -11.83
N ALA A 414 5.81 4.65 -11.61
CA ALA A 414 5.10 3.38 -11.58
C ALA A 414 3.68 3.46 -12.14
N LEU A 415 3.21 2.33 -12.65
CA LEU A 415 1.79 2.06 -12.86
C LEU A 415 1.23 1.36 -11.62
N SER A 416 0.20 1.92 -11.00
CA SER A 416 -0.45 1.37 -9.81
C SER A 416 -1.90 1.01 -10.10
N MET A 417 -2.34 -0.15 -9.62
CA MET A 417 -3.73 -0.60 -9.70
C MET A 417 -4.26 -0.84 -8.30
N TRP A 418 -5.34 -0.18 -7.90
CA TRP A 418 -6.02 -0.42 -6.63
C TRP A 418 -7.12 -1.47 -6.86
N ILE A 419 -6.86 -2.69 -6.40
CA ILE A 419 -7.54 -3.91 -6.88
C ILE A 419 -7.67 -4.96 -5.77
N SER A 420 -8.68 -5.83 -5.91
CA SER A 420 -8.90 -7.03 -5.11
C SER A 420 -9.47 -8.14 -6.00
N ALA A 421 -9.24 -9.41 -5.65
CA ALA A 421 -10.08 -10.50 -6.15
C ALA A 421 -11.54 -10.29 -5.71
N ASN A 422 -12.50 -10.67 -6.57
CA ASN A 422 -13.92 -10.63 -6.23
C ASN A 422 -14.32 -11.95 -5.52
N PRO A 423 -14.69 -11.93 -4.24
CA PRO A 423 -15.00 -13.15 -3.50
C PRO A 423 -16.36 -13.77 -3.86
N TYR A 424 -17.27 -13.05 -4.54
CA TYR A 424 -18.64 -13.51 -4.79
C TYR A 424 -18.76 -14.54 -5.92
N ASN A 425 -17.94 -14.40 -6.97
CA ASN A 425 -18.08 -15.14 -8.24
C ASN A 425 -16.98 -16.17 -8.52
N VAL A 426 -16.08 -16.38 -7.56
CA VAL A 426 -14.88 -17.21 -7.69
C VAL A 426 -14.93 -18.30 -6.62
N ALA A 427 -14.33 -19.48 -6.87
CA ALA A 427 -14.22 -20.46 -5.80
C ALA A 427 -13.30 -19.94 -4.68
N GLN A 428 -13.57 -20.35 -3.43
CA GLN A 428 -12.78 -19.93 -2.29
C GLN A 428 -11.30 -20.32 -2.47
N ASN A 429 -10.39 -19.43 -2.06
CA ASN A 429 -8.94 -19.60 -2.11
C ASN A 429 -8.31 -19.71 -3.51
N GLU A 430 -9.03 -19.36 -4.58
CA GLU A 430 -8.43 -19.22 -5.90
C GLU A 430 -7.74 -17.85 -6.03
N THR A 431 -6.56 -17.85 -6.64
CA THR A 431 -5.87 -16.65 -7.08
C THR A 431 -6.38 -16.24 -8.45
N GLN A 432 -6.30 -14.94 -8.76
CA GLN A 432 -6.82 -14.35 -10.00
C GLN A 432 -5.70 -13.72 -10.83
N PRO A 433 -4.67 -14.50 -11.24
CA PRO A 433 -3.54 -13.98 -11.98
C PRO A 433 -3.95 -13.46 -13.37
N PHE A 434 -3.25 -12.44 -13.86
CA PHE A 434 -3.45 -11.89 -15.19
C PHE A 434 -2.21 -11.15 -15.71
N ILE A 435 -2.17 -10.84 -16.99
CA ILE A 435 -1.04 -10.13 -17.60
C ILE A 435 -1.41 -8.68 -17.90
N VAL A 436 -0.62 -7.75 -17.37
CA VAL A 436 -0.67 -6.32 -17.73
C VAL A 436 0.19 -6.07 -18.95
N THR A 437 -0.31 -5.31 -19.91
CA THR A 437 0.42 -4.96 -21.13
C THR A 437 0.39 -3.46 -21.37
N LEU A 438 1.55 -2.88 -21.70
CA LEU A 438 1.64 -1.56 -22.29
C LEU A 438 1.87 -1.69 -23.79
N LYS A 439 1.22 -0.81 -24.55
CA LYS A 439 1.43 -0.64 -25.99
C LYS A 439 1.79 0.81 -26.30
N ASP A 440 2.85 1.03 -27.08
CA ASP A 440 3.18 2.36 -27.59
C ASP A 440 2.55 2.64 -28.96
N SER A 441 2.51 3.90 -29.36
CA SER A 441 1.98 4.35 -30.66
C SER A 441 2.76 3.85 -31.89
N SER A 442 3.95 3.26 -31.69
CA SER A 442 4.67 2.57 -32.75
C SER A 442 4.22 1.10 -32.90
N GLY A 443 3.34 0.64 -32.00
CA GLY A 443 2.82 -0.72 -31.95
C GLY A 443 3.70 -1.70 -31.17
N LYS A 444 4.74 -1.23 -30.47
CA LYS A 444 5.51 -2.12 -29.59
C LYS A 444 4.71 -2.44 -28.36
N VAL A 445 4.89 -3.67 -27.86
CA VAL A 445 4.16 -4.17 -26.70
C VAL A 445 5.09 -4.86 -25.72
N GLU A 446 4.78 -4.74 -24.43
CA GLU A 446 5.51 -5.41 -23.38
C GLU A 446 4.57 -5.80 -22.23
N HIS A 447 4.86 -6.96 -21.65
CA HIS A 447 3.93 -7.70 -20.82
C HIS A 447 4.55 -7.99 -19.44
N ILE A 448 3.77 -7.79 -18.39
CA ILE A 448 4.11 -8.11 -17.00
C ILE A 448 3.06 -9.09 -16.48
N LEU A 449 3.51 -10.25 -16.00
CA LEU A 449 2.65 -11.23 -15.33
C LEU A 449 2.44 -10.80 -13.88
N LEU A 450 1.17 -10.69 -13.50
CA LEU A 450 0.72 -10.65 -12.13
C LEU A 450 0.31 -12.08 -11.76
N ASP A 451 1.18 -12.77 -11.04
CA ASP A 451 1.05 -14.21 -10.77
C ASP A 451 0.21 -14.50 -9.51
N GLU A 452 0.26 -15.76 -9.08
CA GLU A 452 -0.50 -16.26 -7.93
C GLU A 452 0.06 -15.83 -6.57
N ASP A 453 1.31 -15.32 -6.51
CA ASP A 453 1.94 -14.88 -5.27
C ASP A 453 1.51 -13.47 -4.86
N ILE A 454 0.80 -12.75 -5.74
CA ILE A 454 0.25 -11.43 -5.44
C ILE A 454 -0.99 -11.56 -4.57
N LEU A 455 -0.82 -11.23 -3.29
CA LEU A 455 -1.85 -11.35 -2.26
C LEU A 455 -3.16 -10.60 -2.59
N ALA A 456 -3.07 -9.44 -3.27
CA ALA A 456 -4.24 -8.66 -3.71
C ALA A 456 -5.15 -9.41 -4.70
N LEU A 457 -4.61 -10.42 -5.41
CA LEU A 457 -5.34 -11.24 -6.37
C LEU A 457 -5.83 -12.56 -5.77
N LYS A 458 -5.62 -12.79 -4.48
CA LYS A 458 -6.13 -13.96 -3.76
C LYS A 458 -7.48 -13.63 -3.15
N VAL A 459 -8.46 -14.53 -3.31
CA VAL A 459 -9.73 -14.41 -2.58
C VAL A 459 -9.44 -14.47 -1.07
N PRO A 460 -9.85 -13.46 -0.28
CA PRO A 460 -9.61 -13.43 1.15
C PRO A 460 -10.27 -14.61 1.86
N THR A 461 -9.63 -15.16 2.90
CA THR A 461 -10.20 -16.25 3.70
C THR A 461 -11.53 -15.83 4.30
N GLY A 462 -12.61 -16.52 3.94
CA GLY A 462 -13.94 -16.25 4.47
C GLY A 462 -15.04 -17.01 3.73
N VAL A 463 -16.29 -16.68 4.05
CA VAL A 463 -17.49 -17.25 3.44
C VAL A 463 -18.51 -16.15 3.17
N LEU A 464 -19.42 -16.39 2.21
CA LEU A 464 -20.58 -15.52 2.04
C LEU A 464 -21.53 -15.69 3.23
N VAL A 465 -21.85 -14.57 3.86
CA VAL A 465 -22.82 -14.46 4.94
C VAL A 465 -24.01 -13.65 4.45
N THR A 466 -25.19 -14.24 4.56
CA THR A 466 -26.46 -13.59 4.22
C THR A 466 -27.19 -13.25 5.51
N ASN A 467 -27.50 -11.97 5.71
CA ASN A 467 -28.38 -11.53 6.79
C ASN A 467 -29.68 -10.93 6.21
N SER A 468 -30.58 -10.43 7.06
CA SER A 468 -31.87 -9.87 6.64
C SER A 468 -31.76 -8.62 5.76
N TYR A 469 -30.58 -8.01 5.68
CA TYR A 469 -30.33 -6.76 4.99
C TYR A 469 -29.43 -6.94 3.77
N GLN A 470 -28.33 -7.72 3.87
CA GLN A 470 -27.30 -7.80 2.84
C GLN A 470 -26.64 -9.18 2.74
N ILE A 471 -25.93 -9.39 1.64
CA ILE A 471 -25.02 -10.52 1.41
C ILE A 471 -23.60 -9.95 1.37
N GLN A 472 -22.74 -10.39 2.27
CA GLN A 472 -21.37 -9.91 2.41
C GLN A 472 -20.39 -11.04 2.65
N TRP A 473 -19.11 -10.78 2.40
CA TRP A 473 -18.06 -11.67 2.87
C TRP A 473 -17.93 -11.61 4.40
N SER A 474 -17.56 -12.72 5.03
CA SER A 474 -17.42 -12.80 6.50
C SER A 474 -16.22 -12.04 7.05
N THR A 475 -15.27 -11.70 6.18
CA THR A 475 -14.09 -10.87 6.48
C THR A 475 -14.03 -9.73 5.49
N PHE A 476 -13.18 -8.75 5.74
CA PHE A 476 -12.91 -7.73 4.74
C PHE A 476 -12.23 -8.30 3.50
N THR A 477 -12.45 -7.63 2.38
CA THR A 477 -11.84 -7.81 1.07
C THR A 477 -11.17 -6.50 0.66
N PRO A 478 -10.01 -6.17 1.25
CA PRO A 478 -9.40 -4.86 1.06
C PRO A 478 -8.92 -4.69 -0.38
N LEU A 479 -9.29 -3.59 -1.01
CA LEU A 479 -8.57 -3.12 -2.19
C LEU A 479 -7.17 -2.68 -1.76
N SER A 480 -6.16 -3.09 -2.53
CA SER A 480 -4.77 -2.71 -2.29
C SER A 480 -4.03 -2.42 -3.58
N ASN A 481 -2.89 -1.75 -3.50
CA ASN A 481 -2.14 -1.42 -4.70
C ASN A 481 -1.27 -2.59 -5.15
N ILE A 482 -1.38 -2.92 -6.44
CA ILE A 482 -0.33 -3.61 -7.18
C ILE A 482 0.44 -2.53 -7.94
N ARG A 483 1.69 -2.31 -7.56
CA ARG A 483 2.56 -1.30 -8.18
C ARG A 483 3.60 -1.96 -9.09
N ILE A 484 3.64 -1.53 -10.35
CA ILE A 484 4.57 -1.97 -11.38
C ILE A 484 5.49 -0.80 -11.73
N PRO A 485 6.79 -0.84 -11.36
CA PRO A 485 7.75 0.15 -11.78
C PRO A 485 7.82 0.28 -13.30
N LEU A 486 7.80 1.52 -13.82
CA LEU A 486 7.81 1.77 -15.26
C LEU A 486 9.16 1.40 -15.91
N ASP A 487 10.24 1.33 -15.12
CA ASP A 487 11.57 0.88 -15.59
C ASP A 487 11.57 -0.60 -16.04
N LEU A 488 10.56 -1.39 -15.63
CA LEU A 488 10.36 -2.76 -16.11
C LEU A 488 9.90 -2.81 -17.57
N PHE A 489 9.33 -1.72 -18.11
CA PHE A 489 8.88 -1.61 -19.49
C PHE A 489 10.00 -1.04 -20.40
N THR A 490 10.92 -1.92 -20.77
CA THR A 490 12.16 -1.61 -21.49
C THR A 490 12.04 -1.55 -23.02
N LYS A 491 10.95 -2.07 -23.60
CA LYS A 491 10.76 -2.21 -25.06
C LYS A 491 9.87 -1.12 -25.64
N VAL A 492 8.87 -0.69 -24.89
CA VAL A 492 7.90 0.35 -25.29
C VAL A 492 8.47 1.75 -25.10
N ASN A 493 8.04 2.70 -25.93
CA ASN A 493 8.35 4.11 -25.73
C ASN A 493 7.37 4.76 -24.74
N LEU A 494 7.82 5.01 -23.51
CA LEU A 494 7.01 5.66 -22.48
C LEU A 494 6.58 7.09 -22.84
N GLU A 495 7.23 7.78 -23.78
CA GLU A 495 6.78 9.12 -24.23
C GLU A 495 5.48 9.09 -25.05
N ASN A 496 5.08 7.91 -25.56
CA ASN A 496 3.96 7.80 -26.50
C ASN A 496 3.16 6.51 -26.29
N ILE A 497 2.69 6.26 -25.07
CA ILE A 497 1.82 5.14 -24.73
C ILE A 497 0.44 5.33 -25.37
N GLU A 498 -0.05 4.26 -26.01
CA GLU A 498 -1.33 4.20 -26.70
C GLU A 498 -2.40 3.51 -25.84
N SER A 499 -2.05 2.46 -25.10
CA SER A 499 -3.01 1.75 -24.27
C SER A 499 -2.38 0.93 -23.14
N ILE A 500 -3.21 0.63 -22.15
CA ILE A 500 -2.98 -0.33 -21.08
C ILE A 500 -4.01 -1.45 -21.25
N SER A 501 -3.60 -2.72 -21.15
CA SER A 501 -4.52 -3.85 -21.21
C SER A 501 -4.26 -4.93 -20.16
N PHE A 502 -5.33 -5.61 -19.74
CA PHE A 502 -5.30 -6.78 -18.88
C PHE A 502 -5.74 -8.00 -19.68
N ASN A 503 -4.90 -9.03 -19.72
CA ASN A 503 -5.17 -10.29 -20.39
C ASN A 503 -5.47 -11.36 -19.36
N PHE A 504 -6.71 -11.84 -19.35
CA PHE A 504 -7.21 -12.89 -18.48
C PHE A 504 -7.09 -14.24 -19.17
N ASN A 505 -5.87 -14.75 -19.21
CA ASN A 505 -5.49 -16.01 -19.86
C ASN A 505 -4.75 -16.98 -18.95
N GLN A 506 -4.74 -16.70 -17.64
CA GLN A 506 -4.10 -17.54 -16.64
C GLN A 506 -5.09 -18.50 -15.96
N THR A 507 -6.37 -18.15 -15.94
CA THR A 507 -7.48 -19.00 -15.46
C THR A 507 -8.60 -19.07 -16.50
N ASP A 508 -9.40 -20.13 -16.46
CA ASP A 508 -10.56 -20.30 -17.36
C ASP A 508 -11.78 -19.47 -16.93
N GLN A 509 -11.82 -19.02 -15.69
CA GLN A 509 -12.82 -18.09 -15.17
C GLN A 509 -12.24 -17.26 -14.03
N GLY A 510 -12.87 -16.14 -13.77
CA GLY A 510 -12.44 -15.28 -12.68
C GLY A 510 -13.12 -13.93 -12.63
N SER A 511 -12.80 -13.17 -11.59
CA SER A 511 -13.38 -11.86 -11.35
C SER A 511 -12.51 -11.04 -10.41
N ILE A 512 -12.27 -9.78 -10.79
CA ILE A 512 -11.55 -8.77 -10.00
C ILE A 512 -12.43 -7.54 -9.77
N ILE A 513 -12.19 -6.84 -8.68
CA ILE A 513 -12.78 -5.55 -8.36
C ILE A 513 -11.66 -4.51 -8.46
N LEU A 514 -11.87 -3.51 -9.31
CA LEU A 514 -10.94 -2.44 -9.61
C LEU A 514 -11.51 -1.13 -9.09
N GLY A 515 -10.77 -0.48 -8.19
CA GLY A 515 -11.08 0.86 -7.71
C GLY A 515 -10.26 1.96 -8.39
N ASP A 516 -9.05 1.65 -8.88
CA ASP A 516 -8.23 2.64 -9.61
C ASP A 516 -7.15 2.03 -10.51
N ILE A 517 -6.79 2.75 -11.57
CA ILE A 517 -5.52 2.62 -12.31
C ILE A 517 -4.89 4.02 -12.37
N ARG A 518 -3.66 4.18 -11.91
CA ARG A 518 -2.94 5.46 -11.99
C ARG A 518 -1.45 5.33 -12.27
N LEU A 519 -0.88 6.45 -12.70
CA LEU A 519 0.56 6.65 -12.69
C LEU A 519 0.96 7.36 -11.39
N LEU A 520 2.01 6.85 -10.75
CA LEU A 520 2.63 7.41 -9.55
C LEU A 520 3.92 8.13 -9.91
#